data_AF-A0AAV0AJT6-F1
#
_entry.id   AF-A0AAV0AJT6-F1
#
_cell.length_a   1.000
_cell.length_b   1.000
_cell.length_c   1.000
_cell.angle_alpha   90.00
_cell.angle_beta   90.00
_cell.angle_gamma   90.00
#
_symmetry.space_group_name_H-M   'P 1'
#
loop_
_entity.id
_entity.type
_entity.pdbx_description
1 polymer ?
#
loop_
_entity_poly.entity_id
_entity_poly.type
_entity_poly.pdbx_seq_one_letter_code
_entity_poly.pdbx_strand_id
1 'polypeptide(L)'
;SRNKKTNTPFRRVKAEEIEVDPRLKDNSFLAKGGAQGSYGHKANMELMPTRGKAFTKEKNKKKRGSYRGGIIDTGVHSIKFD
;
A
#
# COMPACT_ATOMS: atom_id res chain seq x y z
N SER A 1 -18.28 -44.04 -3.97
CA SER A 1 -18.31 -42.78 -4.74
C SER A 1 -16.89 -42.24 -4.84
N ARG A 2 -16.30 -42.13 -6.05
CA ARG A 2 -14.92 -41.61 -6.23
C ARG A 2 -14.99 -40.09 -6.31
N ASN A 3 -14.46 -39.40 -5.30
CA ASN A 3 -14.41 -37.94 -5.26
C ASN A 3 -13.49 -37.45 -6.39
N LYS A 4 -14.05 -36.83 -7.44
CA LYS A 4 -13.27 -36.28 -8.56
C LYS A 4 -12.58 -35.01 -8.08
N LYS A 5 -11.24 -35.05 -7.97
CA LYS A 5 -10.44 -33.81 -7.80
C LYS A 5 -10.68 -32.93 -9.03
N THR A 6 -11.13 -31.70 -8.79
CA THR A 6 -11.26 -30.69 -9.84
C THR A 6 -9.86 -30.34 -10.35
N ASN A 7 -9.67 -30.33 -11.66
CA ASN A 7 -8.38 -29.97 -12.24
C ASN A 7 -8.19 -28.45 -12.11
N THR A 8 -7.39 -28.03 -11.13
CA THR A 8 -7.06 -26.60 -10.94
C THR A 8 -5.77 -26.26 -11.65
N PRO A 9 -5.67 -25.10 -12.32
CA PRO A 9 -4.43 -24.67 -12.98
C PRO A 9 -3.28 -24.54 -11.98
N PHE A 10 -2.05 -24.68 -12.45
CA PHE A 10 -0.86 -24.47 -11.62
C PHE A 10 -0.86 -23.05 -11.05
N ARG A 11 -0.71 -22.97 -9.73
CA ARG A 11 -0.57 -21.71 -8.99
C ARG A 11 0.73 -21.76 -8.20
N ARG A 12 1.59 -20.76 -8.37
CA ARG A 12 2.84 -20.63 -7.60
C ARG A 12 2.58 -20.36 -6.11
N VAL A 13 1.50 -19.65 -5.83
CA VAL A 13 1.05 -19.25 -4.50
C VAL A 13 -0.35 -19.82 -4.31
N LYS A 14 -0.54 -20.65 -3.29
CA LYS A 14 -1.85 -21.20 -2.92
C LYS A 14 -2.38 -20.41 -1.74
N ALA A 15 -3.34 -19.52 -2.00
CA ALA A 15 -3.87 -18.60 -0.99
C ALA A 15 -4.49 -19.32 0.21
N GLU A 16 -4.97 -20.55 0.01
CA GLU A 16 -5.61 -21.37 1.02
C GLU A 16 -4.62 -21.97 2.03
N GLU A 17 -3.34 -22.06 1.67
CA GLU A 17 -2.27 -22.63 2.49
C GLU A 17 -1.46 -21.53 3.22
N ILE A 18 -1.85 -20.26 3.09
CA ILE A 18 -1.09 -19.11 3.60
C ILE A 18 -1.85 -18.42 4.71
N GLU A 19 -1.27 -18.42 5.90
CA GLU A 19 -1.70 -17.59 7.01
C GLU A 19 -0.92 -16.28 6.99
N VAL A 20 -1.63 -15.15 7.02
CA VAL A 20 -1.03 -13.80 7.02
C VAL A 20 -1.16 -13.23 8.43
N ASP A 21 -0.03 -12.80 9.01
CA ASP A 21 -0.02 -12.08 10.28
C ASP A 21 -1.01 -10.90 10.22
N PRO A 22 -1.98 -10.79 11.15
CA PRO A 22 -2.92 -9.68 11.21
C PRO A 22 -2.26 -8.29 11.13
N ARG A 23 -1.04 -8.14 11.64
CA ARG A 23 -0.26 -6.88 11.62
C ARG A 23 0.17 -6.48 10.20
N LEU A 24 0.31 -7.43 9.29
CA LEU A 24 0.78 -7.24 7.91
C LEU A 24 -0.35 -7.30 6.87
N LYS A 25 -1.60 -7.39 7.33
CA LYS A 25 -2.76 -7.58 6.47
C LYS A 25 -3.09 -6.35 5.62
N ASP A 26 -2.76 -5.16 6.09
CA ASP A 26 -3.09 -3.89 5.43
C ASP A 26 -1.84 -3.10 5.05
N ASN A 27 -1.61 -2.96 3.74
CA ASN A 27 -0.50 -2.19 3.17
C ASN A 27 -0.92 -0.78 2.73
N SER A 28 -2.12 -0.33 3.08
CA SER A 28 -2.59 1.02 2.77
C SER A 28 -1.78 2.07 3.53
N PHE A 29 -1.63 3.25 2.93
CA PHE A 29 -0.93 4.35 3.58
C PHE A 29 -1.58 4.74 4.92
N LEU A 30 -2.91 4.64 5.03
CA LEU A 30 -3.65 5.03 6.23
C LEU A 30 -3.51 4.04 7.39
N ALA A 31 -3.17 2.78 7.11
CA ALA A 31 -2.90 1.78 8.15
C ALA A 31 -1.57 2.03 8.89
N LYS A 32 -0.69 2.85 8.32
CA LYS A 32 0.57 3.24 8.96
C LYS A 32 0.31 4.13 10.19
N GLY A 33 1.04 3.89 11.27
CA GLY A 33 1.14 4.85 12.38
C GLY A 33 1.56 6.24 11.88
N GLY A 34 0.98 7.30 12.45
CA GLY A 34 1.31 8.69 12.07
C GLY A 34 0.90 9.08 10.65
N ALA A 35 0.02 8.31 9.98
CA ALA A 35 -0.38 8.58 8.60
C ALA A 35 -1.19 9.88 8.42
N GLN A 36 -1.75 10.47 9.47
CA GLN A 36 -2.60 11.66 9.38
C GLN A 36 -1.79 12.94 9.58
N GLY A 37 -2.17 14.01 8.88
CA GLY A 37 -1.59 15.36 9.07
C GLY A 37 -0.15 15.58 8.58
N SER A 38 0.55 14.52 8.20
CA SER A 38 1.93 14.58 7.69
C SER A 38 2.01 15.00 6.22
N TYR A 39 3.22 15.31 5.76
CA TYR A 39 3.53 15.55 4.36
C TYR A 39 3.09 14.39 3.45
N GLY A 40 3.31 13.15 3.92
CA GLY A 40 2.87 11.94 3.24
C GLY A 40 1.35 11.83 3.13
N HIS A 41 0.62 12.28 4.15
CA HIS A 41 -0.85 12.28 4.13
C HIS A 41 -1.42 13.08 2.97
N LYS A 42 -0.98 14.34 2.84
CA LYS A 42 -1.41 15.21 1.74
C LYS A 42 -1.03 14.63 0.39
N ALA A 43 0.16 14.05 0.27
CA ALA A 43 0.63 13.46 -0.98
C ALA A 43 -0.23 12.24 -1.36
N ASN A 44 -0.57 11.40 -0.38
CA ASN A 44 -1.45 10.26 -0.58
C ASN A 44 -2.84 10.70 -1.05
N MET A 45 -3.46 11.71 -0.43
CA MET A 45 -4.77 12.22 -0.84
C MET A 45 -4.79 12.74 -2.29
N GLU A 46 -3.72 13.41 -2.73
CA GLU A 46 -3.64 13.93 -4.11
C GLU A 46 -3.31 12.85 -5.14
N LEU A 47 -2.44 11.89 -4.80
CA LEU A 47 -1.92 10.93 -5.77
C LEU A 47 -2.65 9.59 -5.78
N MET A 48 -3.33 9.20 -4.69
CA MET A 48 -4.11 7.95 -4.59
C MET A 48 -5.11 7.74 -5.75
N PRO A 49 -5.82 8.77 -6.26
CA PRO A 49 -6.74 8.58 -7.38
C PRO A 49 -6.05 8.24 -8.71
N THR A 50 -4.75 8.53 -8.82
CA THR A 50 -3.99 8.38 -10.07
C THR A 50 -3.29 7.03 -10.14
N ARG A 51 -3.20 6.45 -11.34
CA ARG A 51 -2.52 5.16 -11.58
C ARG A 51 -1.67 5.20 -12.84
N GLY A 52 -0.64 4.35 -12.89
CA GLY A 52 0.21 4.17 -14.08
C GLY A 52 0.80 5.46 -14.65
N LYS A 53 0.62 5.70 -15.95
CA LYS A 53 1.15 6.90 -16.63
C LYS A 53 0.61 8.21 -16.06
N ALA A 54 -0.65 8.23 -15.61
CA ALA A 54 -1.26 9.42 -15.02
C ALA A 54 -0.61 9.77 -13.68
N PHE A 55 -0.28 8.77 -12.85
CA PHE A 55 0.46 8.97 -11.60
C PHE A 55 1.81 9.63 -11.85
N THR A 56 2.58 9.14 -12.83
CA THR A 56 3.88 9.73 -13.14
C THR A 56 3.76 11.20 -13.57
N LYS A 57 2.75 11.53 -14.38
CA LYS A 57 2.48 12.91 -14.81
C LYS A 57 2.11 13.79 -13.63
N GLU A 58 1.14 13.37 -12.81
CA GLU A 58 0.64 14.16 -11.68
C GLU A 58 1.74 14.37 -10.63
N LYS A 59 2.47 13.32 -10.27
CA LYS A 59 3.64 13.40 -9.38
C LYS A 59 4.68 14.39 -9.90
N ASN A 60 5.02 14.33 -11.19
CA ASN A 60 6.02 15.23 -11.77
C ASN A 60 5.54 16.68 -11.83
N LYS A 61 4.25 16.90 -12.09
CA LYS A 61 3.61 18.23 -12.06
C LYS A 61 3.68 18.82 -10.65
N LYS A 62 3.30 18.06 -9.63
CA LYS A 62 3.35 18.47 -8.22
C LYS A 62 4.79 18.69 -7.74
N LYS A 63 5.74 17.84 -8.14
CA LYS A 63 7.18 18.01 -7.85
C LYS A 63 7.76 19.32 -8.43
N ARG A 64 7.39 19.67 -9.67
CA ARG A 64 7.92 20.87 -10.37
C ARG A 64 7.24 22.18 -9.91
N GLY A 65 6.02 22.09 -9.38
CA GLY A 65 5.32 23.24 -8.82
C GLY A 65 5.64 23.49 -7.34
N SER A 66 4.89 24.40 -6.72
CA SER A 66 5.03 24.77 -5.31
C SER A 66 4.30 23.79 -4.37
N TYR A 67 4.43 22.47 -4.55
CA TYR A 67 3.80 21.52 -3.63
C TYR A 67 4.39 21.70 -2.22
N ARG A 68 3.64 22.43 -1.39
CA ARG A 68 3.91 22.71 0.02
C ARG A 68 3.05 21.74 0.82
N GLY A 69 3.61 20.57 1.07
CA GLY A 69 2.94 19.53 1.85
C GLY A 69 2.74 19.90 3.33
N GLY A 70 2.41 18.91 4.15
CA GLY A 70 2.29 19.04 5.59
C GLY A 70 3.63 18.98 6.33
N ILE A 71 3.58 18.79 7.64
CA ILE A 71 4.76 18.61 8.49
C ILE A 71 5.48 17.31 8.10
N ILE A 72 6.81 17.31 8.09
CA ILE A 72 7.59 16.08 7.91
C ILE A 72 7.49 15.28 9.21
N ASP A 73 6.83 14.12 9.14
CA ASP A 73 6.80 13.16 10.24
C ASP A 73 8.16 12.46 10.32
N THR A 74 8.83 12.58 11.47
CA THR A 74 10.13 11.97 11.77
C THR A 74 10.01 10.75 12.70
N GLY A 75 8.78 10.33 13.05
CA GLY A 75 8.53 9.18 13.89
C GLY A 75 8.91 7.84 13.24
N VAL A 76 9.20 6.85 14.09
CA VAL A 76 9.45 5.46 13.66
C VAL A 76 8.15 4.66 13.74
N HIS A 77 7.75 4.06 12.62
CA HIS A 77 6.49 3.30 12.50
C HIS A 77 6.72 1.88 11.97
N SER A 78 7.92 1.34 12.14
CA SER A 78 8.27 -0.03 11.75
C SER A 78 7.68 -1.06 12.71
N ILE A 79 7.19 -2.16 12.17
CA ILE A 79 6.78 -3.34 12.96
C ILE A 79 8.02 -4.17 13.24
N LYS A 80 8.22 -4.56 14.51
CA LYS A 80 9.31 -5.47 14.91
C LYS A 80 8.88 -6.91 14.61
N PHE A 81 9.76 -7.67 13.98
CA PHE A 81 9.62 -9.12 13.83
C PHE A 81 10.19 -9.81 15.07
N ASP A 82 9.55 -10.89 15.49
CA ASP A 82 10.02 -11.77 16.57
C ASP A 82 11.11 -12.72 16.08
#